data_AF-A0AAV0PIK5-F1
#
_entry.id   AF-A0AAV0PIK5-F1
#
_cell.length_a   1.000
_cell.length_b   1.000
_cell.length_c   1.000
_cell.angle_alpha   90.00
_cell.angle_beta   90.00
_cell.angle_gamma   90.00
#
_symmetry.space_group_name_H-M   'P 1'
#
loop_
_entity.id
_entity.type
_entity.pdbx_description
1 polymer ?
#
loop_
_entity_poly.entity_id
_entity_poly.type
_entity_poly.pdbx_seq_one_letter_code
_entity_poly.pdbx_strand_id
1 'polypeptide(L)'
;MAEGDEEMPRDAKIVKSLLKSMGVEDYEPRVIHQFLELWYRYVVDVLTDAQVYSEHAGKAAIDTDDVKLAIQSKVNFSFSQPPPREVLLELARNRNKVPLPKTAPGPGVPLPPEQDTLISPNYQLAFPKRQLPQVEETDEDEEMPDQNPSSQEPSTGAPQQQQTPQRVSFPLTKLTK
;
A
#
# COMPACT_ATOMS: atom_id res chain seq x y z
N MET A 1 -39.49 -15.36 -18.58
CA MET A 1 -38.08 -15.40 -18.13
C MET A 1 -38.00 -16.30 -16.91
N ALA A 2 -37.97 -17.63 -17.10
CA ALA A 2 -37.98 -18.59 -15.98
C ALA A 2 -37.36 -19.95 -16.38
N GLU A 3 -36.47 -19.96 -17.39
CA GLU A 3 -35.96 -21.21 -17.98
C GLU A 3 -34.52 -21.54 -17.55
N GLY A 4 -33.82 -20.61 -16.90
CA GLY A 4 -32.45 -20.82 -16.38
C GLY A 4 -32.36 -21.33 -14.94
N ASP A 5 -33.49 -21.44 -14.23
CA ASP A 5 -33.50 -21.84 -12.81
C ASP A 5 -33.57 -23.36 -12.62
N GLU A 6 -34.05 -24.13 -13.60
CA GLU A 6 -34.17 -25.58 -13.47
C GLU A 6 -32.83 -26.31 -13.67
N GLU A 7 -31.97 -25.82 -14.55
CA GLU A 7 -30.66 -26.42 -14.90
C GLU A 7 -29.59 -26.21 -13.82
N MET A 8 -29.84 -25.33 -12.84
CA MET A 8 -28.85 -24.98 -11.83
C MET A 8 -28.66 -26.11 -10.79
N PRO A 9 -27.42 -26.51 -10.44
CA PRO A 9 -27.16 -27.52 -9.42
C PRO A 9 -27.75 -27.16 -8.05
N ARG A 10 -28.03 -28.18 -7.23
CA ARG A 10 -28.69 -28.03 -5.92
C ARG A 10 -28.01 -26.98 -5.04
N ASP A 11 -26.69 -27.00 -4.96
CA ASP A 11 -25.93 -26.11 -4.07
C ASP A 11 -25.97 -24.65 -4.54
N ALA A 12 -26.01 -24.43 -5.87
CA ALA A 12 -26.22 -23.11 -6.44
C ALA A 12 -27.62 -22.55 -6.14
N LYS A 13 -28.65 -23.41 -6.11
CA LYS A 13 -30.01 -23.04 -5.68
C LYS A 13 -30.04 -22.64 -4.20
N ILE A 14 -29.27 -23.31 -3.34
CA ILE A 14 -29.13 -22.94 -1.92
C ILE A 14 -28.49 -21.56 -1.77
N VAL A 15 -27.37 -21.31 -2.47
CA VAL A 15 -26.70 -19.99 -2.46
C VAL A 15 -27.64 -18.88 -2.96
N LYS A 16 -28.40 -19.13 -4.03
CA LYS A 16 -29.42 -18.19 -4.53
C LYS A 16 -30.50 -17.90 -3.48
N SER A 17 -30.98 -18.93 -2.78
CA SER A 17 -31.95 -18.77 -1.69
C SER A 17 -31.38 -17.98 -0.50
N LEU A 18 -30.09 -18.14 -0.21
CA LEU A 18 -29.39 -17.40 0.85
C LEU A 18 -29.24 -15.91 0.49
N LEU A 19 -28.84 -15.60 -0.76
CA LEU A 19 -28.76 -14.22 -1.22
C LEU A 19 -30.13 -13.52 -1.13
N LYS A 20 -31.19 -14.24 -1.52
CA LYS A 20 -32.57 -13.74 -1.41
C LYS A 20 -33.00 -13.49 0.04
N SER A 21 -32.62 -14.35 1.00
CA SER A 21 -32.98 -14.15 2.41
C SER A 21 -32.23 -12.98 3.05
N MET A 22 -31.05 -12.62 2.53
CA MET A 22 -30.31 -11.43 2.93
C MET A 22 -30.80 -10.13 2.25
N GLY A 23 -31.83 -10.21 1.40
CA GLY A 23 -32.38 -9.05 0.68
C GLY A 23 -31.55 -8.61 -0.53
N VAL A 24 -30.66 -9.48 -1.04
CA VAL A 24 -29.88 -9.20 -2.25
C VAL A 24 -30.67 -9.71 -3.46
N GLU A 25 -31.31 -8.80 -4.18
CA GLU A 25 -32.16 -9.12 -5.34
C GLU A 25 -31.37 -9.10 -6.66
N ASP A 26 -30.39 -8.19 -6.79
CA ASP A 26 -29.56 -8.02 -7.98
C ASP A 26 -28.09 -8.36 -7.72
N TYR A 27 -27.56 -9.34 -8.44
CA TYR A 27 -26.15 -9.72 -8.39
C TYR A 27 -25.71 -10.35 -9.72
N GLU A 28 -24.41 -10.29 -10.02
CA GLU A 28 -23.86 -10.95 -11.21
C GLU A 28 -23.91 -12.48 -11.04
N PRO A 29 -24.31 -13.27 -12.07
CA PRO A 29 -24.36 -14.73 -11.97
C PRO A 29 -23.07 -15.38 -11.47
N ARG A 30 -21.92 -14.77 -11.77
CA ARG A 30 -20.59 -15.22 -11.33
C ARG A 30 -20.42 -15.25 -9.80
N VAL A 31 -21.18 -14.44 -9.07
CA VAL A 31 -21.17 -14.42 -7.60
C VAL A 31 -21.53 -15.78 -7.02
N ILE A 32 -22.52 -16.48 -7.60
CA ILE A 32 -22.92 -17.82 -7.14
C ILE A 32 -21.76 -18.80 -7.29
N HIS A 33 -21.06 -18.78 -8.43
CA HIS A 33 -19.91 -19.66 -8.66
C HIS A 33 -18.77 -19.38 -7.68
N GLN A 34 -18.48 -18.10 -7.39
CA GLN A 34 -17.47 -17.73 -6.41
C GLN A 34 -17.83 -18.18 -4.99
N PHE A 35 -19.12 -18.06 -4.60
CA PHE A 35 -19.57 -18.56 -3.30
C PHE A 35 -19.43 -20.08 -3.19
N LEU A 36 -19.73 -20.82 -4.26
CA LEU A 36 -19.53 -22.27 -4.28
C LEU A 36 -18.05 -22.63 -4.15
N GLU A 37 -17.17 -21.99 -4.92
CA GLU A 37 -15.72 -22.21 -4.82
C GLU A 37 -15.20 -21.92 -3.40
N LEU A 38 -15.62 -20.80 -2.82
CA LEU A 38 -15.26 -20.42 -1.46
C LEU A 38 -15.76 -21.46 -0.45
N TRP A 39 -17.01 -21.90 -0.58
CA TRP A 39 -17.63 -22.85 0.34
C TRP A 39 -16.92 -24.20 0.30
N TYR A 40 -16.73 -24.78 -0.89
CA TYR A 40 -16.05 -26.07 -1.02
C TYR A 40 -14.59 -25.99 -0.56
N ARG A 41 -13.86 -24.93 -0.93
CA ARG A 41 -12.48 -24.74 -0.47
C ARG A 41 -12.42 -24.65 1.06
N TYR A 42 -13.31 -23.87 1.69
CA TYR A 42 -13.37 -23.76 3.14
C TYR A 42 -13.66 -25.11 3.82
N VAL A 43 -14.64 -25.87 3.30
CA VAL A 43 -15.00 -27.18 3.86
C VAL A 43 -13.85 -28.17 3.72
N VAL A 44 -13.21 -28.24 2.55
CA VAL A 44 -12.04 -29.11 2.32
C VAL A 44 -10.91 -28.76 3.28
N ASP A 45 -10.60 -27.47 3.43
CA ASP A 45 -9.53 -27.06 4.34
C ASP A 45 -9.85 -27.42 5.80
N VAL A 46 -11.08 -27.19 6.26
CA VAL A 46 -11.52 -27.53 7.63
C VAL A 46 -11.49 -29.03 7.86
N LEU A 47 -11.97 -29.83 6.91
CA LEU A 47 -11.97 -31.29 7.03
C LEU A 47 -10.56 -31.88 6.97
N THR A 48 -9.66 -31.27 6.20
CA THR A 48 -8.24 -31.66 6.15
C THR A 48 -7.56 -31.43 7.50
N ASP A 49 -7.78 -30.25 8.12
CA ASP A 49 -7.25 -29.96 9.45
C ASP A 49 -7.86 -30.88 10.52
N ALA A 50 -9.17 -31.15 10.44
CA ALA A 50 -9.86 -32.06 11.35
C ALA A 50 -9.37 -33.50 11.23
N GLN A 51 -9.03 -33.95 10.01
CA GLN A 51 -8.42 -35.26 9.79
C GLN A 51 -7.07 -35.37 10.49
N VAL A 52 -6.21 -34.35 10.37
CA VAL A 52 -4.91 -34.32 11.07
C VAL A 52 -5.10 -34.41 12.59
N TYR A 53 -6.12 -33.75 13.15
CA TYR A 53 -6.43 -33.83 14.58
C TYR A 53 -6.95 -35.21 15.00
N SER A 54 -7.81 -35.84 14.19
CA SER A 54 -8.28 -37.22 14.42
C SER A 54 -7.12 -38.21 14.39
N GLU A 55 -6.21 -38.09 13.41
CA GLU A 55 -5.01 -38.93 13.29
C GLU A 55 -4.07 -38.75 14.47
N HIS A 56 -3.86 -37.51 14.92
CA HIS A 56 -3.06 -37.22 16.13
C HIS A 56 -3.68 -37.82 17.40
N ALA A 57 -5.01 -37.89 17.48
CA ALA A 57 -5.74 -38.54 18.57
C ALA A 57 -5.81 -40.08 18.42
N GLY A 58 -5.29 -40.66 17.34
CA GLY A 58 -5.34 -42.10 17.07
C GLY A 58 -6.75 -42.62 16.76
N LYS A 59 -7.67 -41.75 16.35
CA LYS A 59 -9.05 -42.10 16.03
C LYS A 59 -9.17 -42.47 14.54
N ALA A 60 -10.01 -43.46 14.24
CA ALA A 60 -10.27 -43.92 12.87
C ALA A 60 -11.30 -43.07 12.11
N ALA A 61 -12.04 -42.21 12.80
CA ALA A 61 -13.08 -41.35 12.22
C ALA A 61 -13.04 -39.97 12.86
N ILE A 62 -13.40 -38.95 12.06
CA ILE A 62 -13.44 -37.56 12.48
C ILE A 62 -14.65 -37.33 13.39
N ASP A 63 -14.41 -36.83 14.60
CA ASP A 63 -15.47 -36.46 15.54
C ASP A 63 -15.86 -34.98 15.42
N THR A 64 -16.99 -34.61 16.05
CA THR A 64 -17.43 -33.20 16.10
C THR A 64 -16.42 -32.30 16.80
N ASP A 65 -15.64 -32.82 17.73
CA ASP A 65 -14.64 -32.02 18.47
C ASP A 65 -13.42 -31.71 17.61
N ASP A 66 -13.04 -32.62 16.71
CA ASP A 66 -11.94 -32.41 15.76
C ASP A 66 -12.33 -31.29 14.76
N VAL A 67 -13.58 -31.28 14.30
CA VAL A 67 -14.13 -30.21 13.44
C VAL A 67 -14.20 -28.88 14.19
N LYS A 68 -14.66 -28.86 15.45
CA LYS A 68 -14.68 -27.62 16.26
C LYS A 68 -13.28 -27.04 16.43
N LEU A 69 -12.30 -27.90 16.72
CA LEU A 69 -10.91 -27.49 16.88
C LEU A 69 -10.34 -26.92 15.57
N ALA A 70 -10.63 -27.56 14.43
CA ALA A 70 -10.22 -27.08 13.10
C ALA A 70 -10.80 -25.70 12.78
N ILE A 71 -12.09 -25.49 13.08
CA ILE A 71 -12.73 -24.19 12.88
C ILE A 71 -12.10 -23.13 13.79
N GLN A 72 -11.89 -23.43 15.08
CA GLN A 72 -11.28 -22.48 16.02
C GLN A 72 -9.87 -22.07 15.57
N SER A 73 -9.07 -23.02 15.11
CA SER A 73 -7.73 -22.77 14.59
C SER A 73 -7.78 -21.79 13.41
N LYS A 74 -8.68 -22.00 12.43
CA LYS A 74 -8.82 -21.10 11.27
C LYS A 74 -9.38 -19.73 11.61
N VAL A 75 -10.42 -19.66 12.44
CA VAL A 75 -11.12 -18.38 12.73
C VAL A 75 -10.19 -17.35 13.35
N ASN A 76 -9.22 -17.79 14.15
CA ASN A 76 -8.23 -16.92 14.79
C ASN A 76 -7.31 -16.19 13.79
N PHE A 77 -7.13 -16.70 12.58
CA PHE A 77 -6.19 -16.13 11.59
C PHE A 77 -6.87 -15.63 10.31
N SER A 78 -8.03 -16.18 9.94
CA SER A 78 -8.70 -15.86 8.67
C SER A 78 -9.72 -14.72 8.78
N PHE A 79 -10.33 -14.51 9.95
CA PHE A 79 -11.35 -13.48 10.12
C PHE A 79 -10.85 -12.40 11.09
N SER A 80 -10.81 -11.15 10.61
CA SER A 80 -10.61 -10.02 11.50
C SER A 80 -11.86 -9.85 12.35
N GLN A 81 -11.80 -10.33 13.59
CA GLN A 81 -12.80 -9.96 14.58
C GLN A 81 -12.62 -8.47 14.90
N PRO A 82 -13.71 -7.70 15.02
CA PRO A 82 -13.60 -6.32 15.47
C PRO A 82 -12.88 -6.32 16.83
N PRO A 83 -11.85 -5.47 17.01
CA PRO A 83 -11.12 -5.42 18.27
C PRO A 83 -12.07 -5.22 19.45
N PRO A 84 -11.86 -5.91 20.59
CA PRO A 84 -12.74 -5.77 21.74
C PRO A 84 -12.80 -4.32 22.20
N ARG A 85 -14.00 -3.89 22.60
CA ARG A 85 -14.29 -2.49 22.99
C ARG A 85 -13.33 -1.96 24.05
N GLU A 86 -12.90 -2.82 24.98
CA GLU A 86 -11.97 -2.46 26.06
C GLU A 86 -10.60 -2.03 25.52
N VAL A 87 -10.06 -2.75 24.53
CA VAL A 87 -8.79 -2.42 23.88
C VAL A 87 -8.91 -1.09 23.13
N LEU A 88 -10.02 -0.86 22.43
CA LEU A 88 -10.28 0.42 21.75
C LEU A 88 -10.41 1.58 22.75
N LEU A 89 -11.07 1.36 23.89
CA LEU A 89 -11.20 2.37 24.94
C LEU A 89 -9.86 2.71 25.60
N GLU A 90 -9.01 1.71 25.85
CA GLU A 90 -7.67 1.93 26.37
C GLU A 90 -6.80 2.70 25.38
N LEU A 91 -6.81 2.31 24.10
CA LEU A 91 -6.11 3.01 23.03
C LEU A 91 -6.61 4.46 22.91
N ALA A 92 -7.93 4.66 22.95
CA ALA A 92 -8.54 5.98 22.93
C ALA A 92 -8.10 6.82 24.14
N ARG A 93 -8.11 6.26 25.35
CA ARG A 93 -7.59 6.95 26.55
C ARG A 93 -6.13 7.34 26.39
N ASN A 94 -5.29 6.46 25.86
CA ASN A 94 -3.87 6.75 25.66
C ASN A 94 -3.64 7.83 24.60
N ARG A 95 -4.41 7.82 23.50
CA ARG A 95 -4.33 8.84 22.45
C ARG A 95 -4.90 10.19 22.90
N ASN A 96 -6.03 10.19 23.58
CA ASN A 96 -6.76 11.39 24.01
C ASN A 96 -6.11 12.09 25.21
N LYS A 97 -5.08 11.51 25.84
CA LYS A 97 -4.23 12.20 26.83
C LYS A 97 -3.43 13.34 26.20
N VAL A 98 -3.12 13.25 24.89
CA VAL A 98 -2.38 14.29 24.19
C VAL A 98 -3.36 15.41 23.83
N PRO A 99 -3.17 16.64 24.34
CA PRO A 99 -4.05 17.75 24.00
C PRO A 99 -3.94 18.06 22.51
N LEU A 100 -5.01 18.63 21.95
CA LEU A 100 -5.02 19.02 20.55
C LEU A 100 -3.91 20.05 20.26
N PRO A 101 -3.22 19.97 19.11
CA PRO A 101 -2.30 21.00 18.67
C PRO A 101 -3.02 22.35 18.57
N LYS A 102 -2.28 23.44 18.82
CA LYS A 102 -2.81 24.79 18.62
C LYS A 102 -3.19 24.95 17.14
N THR A 103 -4.41 25.39 16.86
CA THR A 103 -4.87 25.64 15.50
C THR A 103 -3.99 26.67 14.82
N ALA A 104 -3.52 26.39 13.59
CA ALA A 104 -2.76 27.35 12.80
C ALA A 104 -3.62 28.60 12.55
N PRO A 105 -3.10 29.82 12.79
CA PRO A 105 -3.84 31.04 12.53
C PRO A 105 -3.84 31.32 11.02
N GLY A 106 -4.98 31.13 10.36
CA GLY A 106 -5.18 31.54 8.97
C GLY A 106 -6.42 30.91 8.33
N PRO A 107 -7.06 31.59 7.37
CA PRO A 107 -8.07 30.96 6.53
C PRO A 107 -7.41 29.94 5.60
N GLY A 108 -7.60 28.64 5.86
CA GLY A 108 -7.10 27.57 5.00
C GLY A 108 -6.87 26.25 5.73
N VAL A 109 -6.57 25.21 4.95
CA VAL A 109 -6.13 23.90 5.49
C VAL A 109 -4.61 23.98 5.72
N PRO A 110 -4.13 23.84 6.97
CA PRO A 110 -2.69 23.83 7.22
C PRO A 110 -2.08 22.59 6.59
N LEU A 111 -1.10 22.78 5.70
CA LEU A 111 -0.29 21.69 5.17
C LEU A 111 0.80 21.31 6.20
N PRO A 112 1.22 20.04 6.25
CA PRO A 112 2.44 19.65 6.94
C PRO A 112 3.67 20.43 6.41
N PRO A 113 4.81 20.37 7.11
CA PRO A 113 6.07 20.88 6.58
C PRO A 113 6.37 20.37 5.16
N GLU A 114 7.07 21.16 4.35
CA GLU A 114 7.36 20.82 2.95
C GLU A 114 8.07 19.46 2.81
N GLN A 115 8.97 19.14 3.75
CA GLN A 115 9.66 17.84 3.84
C GLN A 115 8.72 16.64 4.05
N ASP A 116 7.57 16.85 4.68
CA ASP A 116 6.55 15.83 4.93
C ASP A 116 5.43 15.89 3.87
N THR A 117 5.60 16.73 2.84
CA THR A 117 4.62 16.96 1.79
C THR A 117 5.09 16.37 0.45
N LEU A 118 4.25 15.53 -0.16
CA LEU A 118 4.52 14.91 -1.48
C LEU A 118 4.12 15.82 -2.66
N ILE A 119 4.50 17.11 -2.61
CA ILE A 119 4.23 18.08 -3.70
C ILE A 119 5.35 18.14 -4.73
N SER A 120 6.56 17.73 -4.36
CA SER A 120 7.71 17.75 -5.24
C SER A 120 7.73 16.52 -6.16
N PRO A 121 8.14 16.66 -7.43
CA PRO A 121 8.30 15.51 -8.34
C PRO A 121 9.21 14.44 -7.72
N ASN A 122 8.62 13.28 -7.42
CA ASN A 122 9.33 12.11 -6.87
C ASN A 122 9.92 11.19 -7.95
N TYR A 123 9.92 11.63 -9.22
CA TYR A 123 10.45 10.90 -10.36
C TYR A 123 11.54 11.70 -11.07
N GLN A 124 12.49 11.00 -11.70
CA GLN A 124 13.50 11.60 -12.57
C GLN A 124 13.38 10.99 -13.96
N LEU A 125 13.16 11.82 -14.96
CA LEU A 125 13.16 11.38 -16.35
C LEU A 125 14.62 11.21 -16.80
N ALA A 126 14.99 9.98 -17.14
CA ALA A 126 16.30 9.66 -17.70
C ALA A 126 16.30 10.04 -19.18
N PHE A 127 16.54 11.32 -19.49
CA PHE A 127 16.82 11.73 -20.86
C PHE A 127 18.25 11.31 -21.22
N PRO A 128 18.46 10.47 -22.25
CA PRO A 128 19.80 10.25 -22.78
C PRO A 128 20.33 11.59 -23.30
N LYS A 129 21.38 12.11 -22.68
CA LYS A 129 22.11 13.28 -23.19
C LYS A 129 22.66 12.91 -24.57
N ARG A 130 21.99 13.34 -25.64
CA ARG A 130 22.54 13.29 -26.99
C ARG A 130 23.68 14.31 -27.02
N GLN A 131 24.93 13.85 -26.94
CA GLN A 131 26.10 14.69 -27.15
C GLN A 131 26.01 15.23 -28.58
N LEU A 132 25.80 16.55 -28.71
CA LEU A 132 26.06 17.25 -29.95
C LEU A 132 27.58 17.28 -30.13
N PRO A 133 28.13 16.84 -31.28
CA PRO A 133 29.57 16.93 -31.52
C PRO A 133 29.98 18.40 -31.50
N GLN A 134 30.86 18.76 -30.55
CA GLN A 134 31.57 20.03 -30.55
C GLN A 134 32.51 20.03 -31.76
N VAL A 135 32.24 20.93 -32.70
CA VAL A 135 33.20 21.30 -33.74
C VAL A 135 34.24 22.17 -33.03
N GLU A 136 35.47 21.68 -32.91
CA GLU A 136 36.62 22.48 -32.47
C GLU A 136 36.94 23.49 -33.59
N GLU A 137 36.68 24.78 -33.34
CA GLU A 137 37.38 25.85 -34.06
C GLU A 137 38.69 26.14 -33.32
N THR A 138 39.78 25.82 -34.00
CA THR A 138 41.16 26.21 -33.71
C THR A 138 41.32 27.72 -33.82
N ASP A 139 42.06 28.36 -32.90
CA ASP A 139 42.96 29.51 -33.16
C ASP A 139 43.64 29.87 -31.81
N GLU A 140 44.87 29.38 -31.57
CA GLU A 140 46.17 30.07 -31.75
C GLU A 140 46.58 30.97 -30.56
N ASP A 141 47.63 30.53 -29.85
CA ASP A 141 48.33 31.14 -28.70
C ASP A 141 49.10 32.42 -29.05
N GLU A 142 49.22 33.38 -28.11
CA GLU A 142 50.43 34.21 -27.91
C GLU A 142 50.61 34.68 -26.44
N GLU A 143 51.88 34.79 -26.02
CA GLU A 143 52.44 34.82 -24.66
C GLU A 143 52.52 36.20 -23.93
N MET A 144 52.28 36.20 -22.60
CA MET A 144 53.06 36.81 -21.45
C MET A 144 53.44 38.34 -21.41
N PRO A 145 53.93 38.95 -20.28
CA PRO A 145 53.53 38.92 -18.86
C PRO A 145 53.55 40.33 -18.12
N ASP A 146 53.10 40.32 -16.84
CA ASP A 146 53.57 41.10 -15.66
C ASP A 146 53.00 42.49 -15.24
N GLN A 147 52.98 42.68 -13.90
CA GLN A 147 52.88 43.90 -13.04
C GLN A 147 51.55 44.27 -12.32
N ASN A 148 51.56 44.01 -11.01
CA ASN A 148 50.73 44.55 -9.90
C ASN A 148 51.29 45.96 -9.47
N PRO A 149 50.77 46.76 -8.49
CA PRO A 149 49.54 46.70 -7.67
C PRO A 149 48.78 48.07 -7.45
N SER A 150 47.62 48.05 -6.79
CA SER A 150 47.26 48.87 -5.60
C SER A 150 45.80 49.41 -5.53
N SER A 151 45.03 48.80 -4.63
CA SER A 151 44.23 49.36 -3.52
C SER A 151 42.95 50.21 -3.69
N GLN A 152 41.95 49.79 -2.87
CA GLN A 152 40.71 50.45 -2.36
C GLN A 152 39.49 50.46 -3.29
N GLU A 153 38.25 50.12 -2.90
CA GLU A 153 37.57 49.52 -1.73
C GLU A 153 36.15 49.07 -2.21
N PRO A 154 35.32 48.34 -1.43
CA PRO A 154 34.34 47.38 -1.95
C PRO A 154 32.92 47.93 -2.11
N SER A 155 32.14 47.38 -3.07
CA SER A 155 30.69 47.27 -2.93
C SER A 155 30.02 46.30 -3.92
N THR A 156 29.11 45.51 -3.32
CA THR A 156 27.83 45.00 -3.85
C THR A 156 27.80 43.84 -4.86
N GLY A 157 27.23 42.72 -4.38
CA GLY A 157 26.47 41.78 -5.23
C GLY A 157 26.72 40.29 -4.96
N ALA A 158 26.39 39.77 -3.77
CA ALA A 158 26.28 38.32 -3.58
C ALA A 158 24.86 37.85 -3.97
N PRO A 159 24.69 36.96 -4.96
CA PRO A 159 23.40 36.33 -5.19
C PRO A 159 23.07 35.34 -4.07
N GLN A 160 21.83 35.45 -3.64
CA GLN A 160 21.13 34.71 -2.60
C GLN A 160 21.37 33.19 -2.71
N GLN A 161 21.91 32.58 -1.65
CA GLN A 161 21.90 31.13 -1.48
C GLN A 161 20.44 30.67 -1.37
N GLN A 162 19.87 30.22 -2.48
CA GLN A 162 18.72 29.32 -2.45
C GLN A 162 19.19 28.02 -1.81
N GLN A 163 18.83 27.84 -0.53
CA GLN A 163 18.83 26.53 0.09
C GLN A 163 17.89 25.66 -0.74
N THR A 164 18.47 24.81 -1.57
CA THR A 164 17.73 23.76 -2.27
C THR A 164 17.17 22.82 -1.21
N PRO A 165 15.85 22.53 -1.21
CA PRO A 165 15.31 21.56 -0.29
C PRO A 165 16.00 20.22 -0.55
N GLN A 166 16.43 19.58 0.54
CA GLN A 166 17.21 18.35 0.53
C GLN A 166 16.44 17.27 -0.24
N ARG A 167 16.80 17.08 -1.52
CA ARG A 167 16.15 16.13 -2.43
C ARG A 167 16.49 14.73 -1.94
N VAL A 168 15.50 14.02 -1.39
CA VAL A 168 15.64 12.61 -1.04
C VAL A 168 15.61 11.81 -2.35
N SER A 169 16.75 11.77 -3.05
CA SER A 169 16.91 10.97 -4.26
C SER A 169 17.59 9.64 -3.90
N PHE A 170 16.93 8.53 -4.22
CA PHE A 170 17.56 7.22 -4.19
C PHE A 170 18.46 7.07 -5.43
N PRO A 171 19.70 6.57 -5.29
CA PRO A 171 20.59 6.38 -6.44
C PRO A 171 19.98 5.33 -7.37
N LEU A 172 19.71 5.72 -8.62
CA LEU A 172 19.36 4.78 -9.68
C LEU A 172 20.63 4.01 -10.06
N THR A 173 20.74 2.76 -9.61
CA THR A 173 21.77 1.85 -10.10
C THR A 173 21.55 1.65 -11.60
N LYS A 174 22.57 1.95 -12.39
CA LYS A 174 22.54 1.67 -13.83
C LYS A 174 22.52 0.16 -13.98
N LEU A 175 21.37 -0.41 -14.36
CA LEU A 175 21.33 -1.79 -14.84
C LEU A 175 22.12 -1.84 -16.15
N THR A 176 23.36 -2.31 -16.06
CA THR A 176 24.13 -2.72 -17.24
C THR A 176 23.46 -3.96 -17.81
N LYS A 177 22.91 -3.85 -19.02
CA LYS A 177 22.53 -5.01 -19.83
C LYS A 177 23.76 -5.78 -20.26
#